data_AF-A0A660N8M6-F1
#
_entry.id   AF-A0A660N8M6-F1
#
_cell.length_a   1.000
_cell.length_b   1.000
_cell.length_c   1.000
_cell.angle_alpha   90.00
_cell.angle_beta   90.00
_cell.angle_gamma   90.00
#
_symmetry.space_group_name_H-M   'P 1'
#
loop_
_entity.id
_entity.type
_entity.pdbx_description
1 polymer ?
#
loop_
_entity_poly.entity_id
_entity_poly.type
_entity_poly.pdbx_seq_one_letter_code
_entity_poly.pdbx_strand_id
1 'polypeptide(L)' 'MKTKILKLKFSSNVHFGDGGLTKAQSTFRADTLYSALCIEALGQGSLEKLKELCEGRKVQISDALPFIKDKFYVPKP' A
#
# COMPACT_ATOMS: atom_id res chain seq x y z
N MET A 1 17.96 6.09 6.16
CA MET A 1 16.64 5.53 6.51
C MET A 1 16.62 4.06 6.15
N LYS A 2 16.18 3.17 7.06
CA LYS A 2 16.19 1.71 6.80
C LYS A 2 14.87 1.31 6.18
N THR A 3 14.87 0.99 4.89
CA THR A 3 13.67 0.53 4.17
C THR A 3 13.44 -0.96 4.39
N LYS A 4 12.18 -1.35 4.52
CA LYS A 4 11.75 -2.76 4.58
C LYS A 4 10.81 -3.03 3.41
N ILE A 5 10.96 -4.20 2.79
CA ILE A 5 10.07 -4.66 1.73
C ILE A 5 9.01 -5.56 2.36
N LEU A 6 7.74 -5.18 2.22
CA LEU A 6 6.59 -6.02 2.55
C LEU A 6 6.09 -6.68 1.27
N LYS A 7 6.23 -8.00 1.15
CA LYS A 7 5.74 -8.78 0.00
C LYS A 7 4.30 -9.21 0.25
N LEU A 8 3.35 -8.57 -0.43
CA LEU A 8 1.95 -8.98 -0.38
C LEU A 8 1.72 -10.13 -1.37
N LYS A 9 1.40 -11.32 -0.86
CA LYS A 9 0.98 -12.49 -1.65
C LYS A 9 -0.50 -12.72 -1.39
N PHE A 10 -1.31 -12.57 -2.43
CA PHE A 10 -2.75 -12.79 -2.36
C PHE A 10 -3.06 -14.25 -2.71
N SER A 11 -3.95 -14.89 -1.94
CA SER A 11 -4.40 -16.26 -2.16
C SER A 11 -5.46 -16.37 -3.25
N SER A 12 -6.10 -15.25 -3.60
CA SER A 12 -7.10 -15.13 -4.65
C SER A 12 -6.79 -13.94 -5.56
N ASN A 13 -7.53 -13.84 -6.66
CA ASN A 13 -7.52 -12.63 -7.47
C ASN A 13 -7.98 -11.44 -6.62
N VAL A 14 -7.29 -10.31 -6.80
CA VAL A 14 -7.59 -9.04 -6.14
C VAL A 14 -8.05 -8.01 -7.15
N HIS A 15 -8.88 -7.08 -6.71
CA HIS A 15 -9.38 -5.99 -7.54
C HIS A 15 -8.84 -4.65 -7.02
N PHE A 16 -7.93 -4.04 -7.77
CA PHE A 16 -7.50 -2.66 -7.55
C PHE A 16 -8.17 -1.79 -8.60
N GLY A 17 -9.28 -1.15 -8.24
CA GLY A 17 -10.14 -0.44 -9.20
C GLY A 17 -9.46 0.75 -9.88
N ASP A 18 -9.84 1.01 -11.13
CA ASP A 18 -9.35 2.14 -11.94
C ASP A 18 -10.51 2.99 -12.47
N GLY A 19 -11.17 3.68 -11.55
CA GLY A 19 -12.32 4.54 -11.86
C GLY A 19 -13.63 3.79 -12.15
N GLY A 20 -13.72 2.49 -11.86
CA GLY A 20 -14.97 1.72 -11.98
C GLY A 20 -14.79 0.23 -11.68
N LEU A 21 -15.90 -0.50 -11.51
CA LEU A 21 -15.90 -1.92 -11.13
C LEU A 21 -15.34 -2.85 -12.23
N THR A 22 -15.48 -2.47 -13.50
CA THR A 22 -15.04 -3.28 -14.65
C THR A 22 -13.58 -3.06 -15.02
N LYS A 23 -12.91 -2.06 -14.41
CA LYS A 23 -11.51 -1.73 -14.67
C LYS A 23 -10.67 -2.02 -13.44
N ALA A 24 -9.58 -2.73 -13.63
CA ALA A 24 -8.66 -3.07 -12.56
C ALA A 24 -7.20 -2.88 -12.99
N GLN A 25 -6.36 -2.58 -12.01
CA GLN A 25 -4.92 -2.41 -12.13
C GLN A 25 -4.19 -3.58 -11.46
N SER A 26 -2.93 -3.79 -11.84
CA SER A 26 -2.09 -4.85 -11.26
C SER A 26 -1.45 -4.47 -9.91
N THR A 27 -1.46 -3.18 -9.58
CA THR A 27 -0.91 -2.60 -8.34
C THR A 27 -1.84 -1.52 -7.81
N PHE A 28 -1.58 -1.06 -6.60
CA PHE A 28 -2.28 0.08 -5.97
C PHE A 28 -1.30 1.19 -5.59
N ARG A 29 -1.83 2.40 -5.45
CA ARG A 29 -1.07 3.60 -5.06
C ARG A 29 -0.95 3.70 -3.54
N ALA A 30 0.03 4.46 -3.06
CA ALA A 30 0.34 4.58 -1.63
C ALA A 30 -0.85 5.09 -0.80
N ASP A 31 -1.66 5.99 -1.35
CA ASP A 31 -2.87 6.55 -0.76
C ASP A 31 -3.95 5.48 -0.52
N THR A 32 -4.08 4.49 -1.39
CA THR A 32 -5.00 3.37 -1.24
C THR A 32 -4.61 2.52 -0.03
N LEU A 33 -3.33 2.18 0.12
CA LEU A 33 -2.83 1.44 1.28
C LEU A 33 -2.92 2.27 2.56
N TYR A 34 -2.59 3.56 2.49
CA TYR A 34 -2.72 4.47 3.62
C TYR A 34 -4.18 4.55 4.10
N SER A 35 -5.15 4.67 3.19
CA SER A 35 -6.57 4.70 3.53
C SER A 35 -7.03 3.40 4.19
N ALA A 36 -6.58 2.23 3.69
CA ALA A 36 -6.85 0.94 4.32
C ALA A 36 -6.25 0.85 5.74
N LEU A 37 -5.02 1.34 5.93
CA LEU A 37 -4.39 1.41 7.24
C LEU A 37 -5.12 2.36 8.20
N CYS A 38 -5.67 3.47 7.71
CA CYS A 38 -6.50 4.37 8.52
C CYS A 38 -7.77 3.68 9.01
N ILE A 39 -8.45 2.89 8.16
CA ILE A 39 -9.65 2.13 8.56
C ILE A 39 -9.29 1.11 9.66
N GLU A 40 -8.21 0.37 9.48
CA GLU A 40 -7.74 -0.60 10.49
C GLU A 40 -7.34 0.10 11.80
N ALA A 41 -6.56 1.18 11.70
CA ALA A 41 -6.13 1.95 12.85
C ALA A 41 -7.30 2.59 13.61
N LEU A 42 -8.35 3.03 12.90
CA LEU A 42 -9.59 3.51 13.51
C LEU A 42 -10.25 2.41 14.35
N GLY A 43 -10.36 1.18 13.82
CA GLY A 43 -10.88 0.03 14.55
C GLY A 43 -10.08 -0.34 15.80
N GLN A 44 -8.79 0.00 15.83
CA GLN A 44 -7.88 -0.22 16.96
C GLN A 44 -7.69 1.01 17.86
N GLY A 45 -8.37 2.13 17.60
CA GLY A 45 -8.20 3.37 18.36
C GLY A 45 -6.81 4.02 18.21
N SER A 46 -6.09 3.74 17.12
CA SER A 46 -4.70 4.16 16.89
C SER A 46 -4.51 5.09 15.68
N LEU A 47 -5.61 5.63 15.13
CA LEU A 47 -5.60 6.50 13.94
C LEU A 47 -4.70 7.73 14.10
N GLU A 48 -4.80 8.46 15.21
CA GLU A 48 -3.98 9.65 15.45
C GLU A 48 -2.48 9.33 15.48
N LYS A 49 -2.11 8.19 16.08
CA LYS A 49 -0.72 7.71 16.09
C LYS A 49 -0.21 7.42 14.68
N LEU A 50 -1.02 6.78 13.82
CA LEU A 50 -0.64 6.54 12.43
C LEU A 50 -0.41 7.87 11.69
N LYS A 51 -1.31 8.83 11.87
CA LYS A 51 -1.24 10.16 11.25
C LYS A 51 0.04 10.89 11.67
N GLU A 52 0.32 10.99 12.97
CA GLU A 52 1.54 11.62 13.50
C GLU A 52 2.83 11.00 12.94
N LEU A 53 2.86 9.67 12.82
CA LEU A 53 4.02 8.95 12.27
C LEU A 53 4.24 9.29 10.78
N CYS A 54 3.18 9.38 9.99
CA CYS A 54 3.24 9.72 8.57
C CYS A 54 3.58 11.21 8.35
N GLU A 55 2.91 12.12 9.06
CA GLU A 55 3.15 13.57 8.97
C GLU A 55 4.57 13.93 9.43
N GLY A 56 5.04 13.30 10.51
CA GLY A 56 6.41 13.44 11.00
C GLY A 56 7.46 12.71 10.15
N ARG A 57 7.09 12.11 9.01
CA ARG A 57 7.95 11.30 8.12
C ARG A 57 8.72 10.18 8.82
N LYS A 58 8.24 9.72 9.98
CA LYS A 58 8.78 8.57 10.71
C LYS A 58 8.42 7.25 10.01
N VAL A 59 7.28 7.24 9.33
CA VAL A 59 6.84 6.17 8.43
C VAL A 59 6.59 6.78 7.04
N GLN A 60 7.13 6.13 6.02
CA GLN A 60 6.87 6.47 4.63
C GLN A 60 6.52 5.19 3.87
N ILE A 61 5.48 5.26 3.06
CA ILE A 61 4.95 4.13 2.29
C ILE A 61 5.04 4.52 0.82
N SER A 62 5.55 3.62 -0.02
CA SER A 62 5.61 3.81 -1.46
C SER A 62 4.34 3.31 -2.14
N ASP A 63 4.18 3.63 -3.43
CA ASP A 63 3.28 2.86 -4.28
C ASP A 63 3.66 1.37 -4.24
N ALA A 64 2.66 0.49 -4.40
CA ALA A 64 2.93 -0.93 -4.52
C ALA A 64 3.60 -1.22 -5.86
N LEU A 65 4.62 -2.07 -5.81
CA LEU A 65 5.38 -2.47 -6.98
C LEU A 65 5.22 -3.96 -7.25
N PRO A 66 5.18 -4.39 -8.52
CA PRO A 66 5.09 -5.80 -8.84
C PRO A 66 6.33 -6.54 -8.36
N PHE A 67 6.13 -7.74 -7.84
CA PHE A 67 7.18 -8.74 -7.76
C PHE A 67 6.66 -10.04 -8.36
N ILE A 68 7.45 -10.65 -9.24
CA ILE A 68 7.09 -11.90 -9.90
C ILE A 68 8.16 -12.92 -9.50
N LYS A 69 7.73 -13.95 -8.77
CA LYS A 69 8.62 -14.90 -8.09
C LYS A 69 9.58 -14.15 -7.15
N ASP A 70 10.86 -14.08 -7.50
CA ASP A 70 11.91 -13.42 -6.70
C ASP A 70 12.45 -12.14 -7.34
N LYS A 71 11.85 -11.69 -8.45
CA LYS A 71 12.26 -10.46 -9.14
C LYS A 71 11.37 -9.29 -8.73
N PHE A 72 12.02 -8.21 -8.32
CA PHE A 72 11.38 -6.93 -8.01
C PHE A 72 11.39 -6.02 -9.24
N TYR A 73 10.26 -5.37 -9.50
CA TYR A 73 10.10 -4.44 -10.61
C TYR A 73 9.95 -3.02 -10.07
N VAL A 74 10.49 -2.05 -10.80
CA VAL A 74 10.39 -0.61 -10.48
C VAL A 74 9.85 0.12 -11.71
N PRO A 75 9.17 1.27 -11.55
CA PRO A 75 8.68 2.03 -12.69
C PRO A 75 9.83 2.47 -13.58
N LYS A 76 9.55 2.56 -14.88
CA LYS A 76 10.46 3.21 -15.82
C LYS A 76 10.58 4.70 -15.42
N PRO A 77 11.81 5.24 -15.31
CA PRO A 77 12.03 6.67 -15.07
C PRO A 77 11.43 7.55 -16.18
#